data_AF-A0A8J6I6Y1-F1
#
_entry.id   AF-A0A8J6I6Y1-F1
#
_cell.length_a   1.000
_cell.length_b   1.000
_cell.length_c   1.000
_cell.angle_alpha   90.00
_cell.angle_beta   90.00
_cell.angle_gamma   90.00
#
_symmetry.space_group_name_H-M   'P 1'
#
loop_
_entity.id
_entity.type
_entity.pdbx_description
1 polymer ?
#
loop_
_entity_poly.entity_id
_entity_poly.type
_entity_poly.pdbx_seq_one_letter_code
_entity_poly.pdbx_strand_id
1 'polypeptide(L)'
;MDNTGVTEISTATTHDVNQEAADPNLVALVDRELRSRIVTTIGSNLGLGKHTRLAVDRTGIVYISDHEHHRVIKVDPSTGEFTVVAGTGNAGYNGDDQLATDAELNFPSGLALDSRGNLYIADPFNYRIRKVDAETGLISTVAGTGVYQSYREINPKGKGATTVSIRSPNGLVCDADDNLYIADASDHQIHKIDTTT
;
A
#
# COMPACT_ATOMS: atom_id res chain seq x y z
N MET A 1 33.13 -20.64 68.44
CA MET A 1 32.50 -20.07 69.66
C MET A 1 32.74 -18.57 69.61
N ASP A 2 31.67 -17.77 69.74
CA ASP A 2 31.64 -16.32 70.05
C ASP A 2 32.24 -15.36 68.98
N ASN A 3 31.57 -14.45 68.26
CA ASN A 3 30.36 -13.60 68.35
C ASN A 3 30.40 -12.35 69.27
N THR A 4 30.99 -11.24 68.81
CA THR A 4 30.49 -9.89 69.18
C THR A 4 30.85 -8.81 68.14
N GLY A 5 29.86 -7.99 67.75
CA GLY A 5 30.13 -6.64 67.20
C GLY A 5 29.29 -6.19 66.01
N VAL A 6 27.97 -6.07 66.18
CA VAL A 6 27.12 -5.28 65.28
C VAL A 6 27.37 -3.80 65.55
N THR A 7 27.58 -2.97 64.53
CA THR A 7 27.13 -1.56 64.57
C THR A 7 26.73 -1.10 63.18
N GLU A 8 25.56 -0.46 63.16
CA GLU A 8 24.75 -0.10 62.01
C GLU A 8 25.30 1.10 61.21
N ILE A 9 24.99 1.05 59.91
CA ILE A 9 24.59 2.13 59.00
C ILE A 9 24.85 3.56 59.50
N SER A 10 25.84 4.22 58.88
CA SER A 10 25.90 5.68 58.82
C SER A 10 25.62 6.14 57.39
N THR A 11 24.67 7.06 57.32
CA THR A 11 23.96 7.58 56.15
C THR A 11 24.85 8.20 55.08
N ALA A 12 24.45 7.96 53.83
CA ALA A 12 24.98 8.56 52.61
C ALA A 12 25.36 10.04 52.76
N THR A 13 26.61 10.35 52.44
CA THR A 13 27.02 11.69 52.04
C THR A 13 27.07 11.68 50.52
N THR A 14 26.22 12.51 49.92
CA THR A 14 26.07 12.77 48.49
C THR A 14 27.42 12.93 47.80
N HIS A 15 27.81 11.96 46.96
CA HIS A 15 28.79 12.23 45.92
C HIS A 15 28.05 12.89 44.76
N ASP A 16 28.46 14.13 44.55
CA ASP A 16 27.93 15.10 43.62
C ASP A 16 27.84 14.52 42.20
N VAL A 17 26.65 14.08 41.78
CA VAL A 17 26.32 13.79 40.37
C VAL A 17 26.00 15.11 39.66
N ASN A 18 26.93 16.05 39.72
CA ASN A 18 26.89 17.23 38.88
C ASN A 18 27.22 16.80 37.44
N GLN A 19 26.14 16.58 36.69
CA GLN A 19 26.03 16.84 35.25
C GLN A 19 27.11 16.20 34.39
N GLU A 20 26.93 14.92 34.06
CA GLU A 20 27.22 14.52 32.68
C GLU A 20 26.15 15.23 31.84
N ALA A 21 26.48 16.43 31.35
CA ALA A 21 25.66 17.13 30.38
C ALA A 21 25.41 16.13 29.26
N ALA A 22 24.16 15.71 29.06
CA ALA A 22 23.78 14.84 27.96
C ALA A 22 24.45 15.39 26.71
N ASP A 23 25.31 14.58 26.06
CA ASP A 23 26.13 15.02 24.94
C ASP A 23 25.24 15.87 24.01
N PRO A 24 25.50 17.18 23.88
CA PRO A 24 24.62 18.09 23.16
C PRO A 24 24.47 17.69 21.69
N ASN A 25 25.41 16.90 21.14
CA ASN A 25 25.27 16.28 19.83
C ASN A 25 24.25 15.14 19.83
N LEU A 26 24.16 14.34 20.90
CA LEU A 26 23.20 13.25 21.04
C LEU A 26 21.77 13.79 21.23
N VAL A 27 21.59 14.85 22.03
CA VAL A 27 20.28 15.51 22.21
C VAL A 27 19.85 16.21 20.92
N ALA A 28 20.75 16.90 20.22
CA ALA A 28 20.44 17.53 18.93
C ALA A 28 20.17 16.51 17.80
N LEU A 29 20.85 15.35 17.81
CA LEU A 29 20.59 14.25 16.87
C LEU A 29 19.23 13.58 17.14
N VAL A 30 18.89 13.32 18.40
CA VAL A 30 17.59 12.76 18.78
C VAL A 30 16.45 13.75 18.50
N ASP A 31 16.62 15.04 18.78
CA ASP A 31 15.63 16.08 18.42
C ASP A 31 15.48 16.26 16.90
N ARG A 32 16.57 16.13 16.13
CA ARG A 32 16.53 16.15 14.66
C ARG A 32 15.82 14.92 14.09
N GLU A 33 15.99 13.76 14.71
CA GLU A 33 15.39 12.48 14.31
C GLU A 33 13.91 12.36 14.75
N LEU A 34 13.51 13.08 15.80
CA LEU A 34 12.11 13.16 16.26
C LEU A 34 11.32 14.25 15.53
N ARG A 35 11.95 15.39 15.18
CA ARG A 35 11.34 16.43 14.33
C ARG A 35 11.28 16.06 12.85
N SER A 36 11.99 15.02 12.41
CA SER A 36 11.89 14.51 11.04
C SER A 36 10.67 13.61 10.82
N ARG A 37 9.98 13.19 11.90
CA ARG A 37 8.78 12.34 11.85
C ARG A 37 7.53 13.13 12.19
N ILE A 38 7.23 14.14 11.38
CA ILE A 38 5.99 14.93 11.48
C ILE A 38 4.89 14.22 10.68
N VAL A 39 3.74 13.97 11.33
CA VAL A 39 2.53 13.55 10.62
C VAL A 39 1.92 14.78 9.97
N THR A 40 1.98 14.84 8.65
CA THR A 40 1.38 15.91 7.85
C THR A 40 0.12 15.40 7.18
N THR A 41 -0.98 16.14 7.30
CA THR A 41 -2.19 15.87 6.51
C THR A 41 -1.98 16.36 5.09
N ILE A 42 -1.97 15.42 4.13
CA ILE A 42 -1.65 15.69 2.72
C ILE A 42 -2.90 15.82 1.82
N GLY A 43 -4.10 15.83 2.43
CA GLY A 43 -5.38 16.06 1.77
C GLY A 43 -6.52 16.05 2.78
N SER A 44 -7.48 16.97 2.65
CA SER A 44 -8.67 17.06 3.53
C SER A 44 -9.95 17.08 2.71
N ASN A 45 -11.04 16.56 3.26
CA ASN A 45 -12.35 16.46 2.60
C ASN A 45 -12.36 15.71 1.25
N LEU A 46 -11.45 14.73 1.09
CA LEU A 46 -11.37 13.91 -0.11
C LEU A 46 -12.61 13.00 -0.33
N GLY A 47 -13.46 12.86 0.69
CA GLY A 47 -14.65 12.01 0.62
C GLY A 47 -14.34 10.51 0.54
N LEU A 48 -13.24 10.04 1.12
CA LEU A 48 -12.82 8.63 1.00
C LEU A 48 -13.78 7.64 1.68
N GLY A 49 -14.02 6.50 1.02
CA GLY A 49 -14.78 5.37 1.58
C GLY A 49 -14.05 4.54 2.65
N LYS A 50 -14.77 3.62 3.30
CA LYS A 50 -14.31 2.81 4.46
C LYS A 50 -13.13 1.85 4.18
N HIS A 51 -12.80 1.57 2.92
CA HIS A 51 -11.78 0.57 2.55
C HIS A 51 -10.76 1.15 1.59
N THR A 52 -9.92 2.05 2.09
CA THR A 52 -8.90 2.71 1.28
C THR A 52 -7.54 1.99 1.38
N ARG A 53 -6.86 1.83 0.26
CA ARG A 53 -5.44 1.42 0.16
C ARG A 53 -4.65 2.53 -0.52
N LEU A 54 -3.35 2.54 -0.25
CA LEU A 54 -2.42 3.52 -0.76
C LEU A 54 -1.32 2.85 -1.58
N ALA A 55 -0.89 3.51 -2.65
CA ALA A 55 0.40 3.28 -3.31
C ALA A 55 1.09 4.64 -3.47
N VAL A 56 2.42 4.68 -3.52
CA VAL A 56 3.18 5.92 -3.67
C VAL A 56 4.18 5.74 -4.79
N ASP A 57 4.23 6.69 -5.72
CA ASP A 57 5.22 6.66 -6.79
C ASP A 57 6.59 7.19 -6.32
N ARG A 58 7.60 7.09 -7.19
CA ARG A 58 8.97 7.53 -6.89
C ARG A 58 9.11 9.05 -6.69
N THR A 59 8.13 9.82 -7.14
CA THR A 59 8.10 11.28 -6.99
C THR A 59 7.38 11.72 -5.72
N GLY A 60 6.70 10.78 -5.04
CA GLY A 60 5.96 11.02 -3.80
C GLY A 60 4.47 11.24 -3.99
N ILE A 61 3.92 11.11 -5.21
CA ILE A 61 2.48 11.20 -5.44
C ILE A 61 1.79 9.98 -4.83
N VAL A 62 0.71 10.22 -4.09
CA VAL A 62 -0.02 9.17 -3.36
C VAL A 62 -1.26 8.78 -4.13
N TYR A 63 -1.33 7.53 -4.56
CA TYR A 63 -2.48 6.91 -5.19
C TYR A 63 -3.37 6.26 -4.12
N ILE A 64 -4.67 6.41 -4.26
CA ILE A 64 -5.66 6.08 -3.25
C ILE A 64 -6.81 5.33 -3.91
N SER A 65 -7.12 4.11 -3.44
CA SER A 65 -8.29 3.37 -3.88
C SER A 65 -9.53 3.90 -3.15
N ASP A 66 -10.35 4.69 -3.83
CA ASP A 66 -11.59 5.22 -3.28
C ASP A 66 -12.70 4.17 -3.48
N HIS A 67 -12.62 3.12 -2.66
CA HIS A 67 -13.35 1.86 -2.80
C HIS A 67 -14.87 2.05 -2.97
N GLU A 68 -15.51 2.82 -2.11
CA GLU A 68 -16.97 3.06 -2.15
C GLU A 68 -17.40 3.98 -3.29
N HIS A 69 -16.46 4.67 -3.93
CA HIS A 69 -16.71 5.53 -5.09
C HIS A 69 -16.19 4.90 -6.38
N HIS A 70 -15.86 3.60 -6.40
CA HIS A 70 -15.57 2.87 -7.64
C HIS A 70 -14.47 3.51 -8.50
N ARG A 71 -13.47 4.12 -7.86
CA ARG A 71 -12.42 4.88 -8.55
C ARG A 71 -11.08 4.84 -7.82
N VAL A 72 -10.04 5.23 -8.53
CA VAL A 72 -8.71 5.49 -7.99
C VAL A 72 -8.40 6.97 -8.21
N ILE A 73 -7.94 7.64 -7.15
CA ILE A 73 -7.47 9.01 -7.22
C ILE A 73 -5.97 9.06 -6.93
N LYS A 74 -5.29 10.09 -7.41
CA LYS A 74 -3.95 10.46 -6.93
C LYS A 74 -4.02 11.80 -6.22
N VAL A 75 -3.16 12.00 -5.23
CA VAL A 75 -3.01 13.23 -4.45
C VAL A 75 -1.55 13.65 -4.52
N ASP A 76 -1.31 14.92 -4.86
CA ASP A 76 0.01 15.53 -4.72
C ASP A 76 0.17 16.03 -3.28
N PRO A 77 1.07 15.44 -2.47
CA PRO A 77 1.22 15.85 -1.07
C PRO A 77 1.72 17.27 -0.87
N SER A 78 2.38 17.87 -1.87
CA SER A 78 2.94 19.21 -1.79
C SER A 78 1.89 20.30 -1.98
N THR A 79 0.82 20.00 -2.73
CA THR A 79 -0.27 20.95 -3.02
C THR A 79 -1.59 20.57 -2.32
N GLY A 80 -1.77 19.29 -1.99
CA GLY A 80 -3.03 18.73 -1.51
C GLY A 80 -4.08 18.53 -2.60
N GLU A 81 -3.75 18.79 -3.87
CA GLU A 81 -4.65 18.59 -5.00
C GLU A 81 -4.83 17.11 -5.31
N PHE A 82 -6.02 16.72 -5.76
CA PHE A 82 -6.31 15.37 -6.18
C PHE A 82 -6.95 15.30 -7.57
N THR A 83 -6.73 14.19 -8.26
CA THR A 83 -7.32 13.90 -9.57
C THR A 83 -7.73 12.44 -9.66
N VAL A 84 -8.83 12.15 -10.36
CA VAL A 84 -9.21 10.77 -10.70
C VAL A 84 -8.27 10.25 -11.78
N VAL A 85 -7.71 9.06 -11.58
CA VAL A 85 -6.78 8.41 -12.52
C VAL A 85 -7.35 7.13 -13.12
N ALA A 86 -8.36 6.53 -12.49
CA ALA A 86 -9.11 5.42 -13.03
C ALA A 86 -10.51 5.34 -12.39
N GLY A 87 -11.50 4.85 -13.13
CA GLY A 87 -12.86 4.68 -12.61
C GLY A 87 -13.77 5.88 -12.88
N THR A 88 -14.95 5.62 -13.44
CA THR A 88 -16.00 6.63 -13.68
C THR A 88 -16.78 7.01 -12.42
N GLY A 89 -16.70 6.18 -11.37
CA GLY A 89 -17.57 6.26 -10.21
C GLY A 89 -18.76 5.30 -10.25
N ASN A 90 -19.02 4.66 -11.39
CA ASN A 90 -20.04 3.62 -11.52
C ASN A 90 -19.43 2.24 -11.27
N ALA A 91 -20.13 1.42 -10.49
CA ALA A 91 -19.77 0.03 -10.28
C ALA A 91 -20.02 -0.79 -11.55
N GLY A 92 -18.98 -1.40 -12.12
CA GLY A 92 -19.14 -2.24 -13.30
C GLY A 92 -17.82 -2.56 -14.00
N TYR A 93 -17.94 -3.15 -15.19
CA TYR A 93 -16.85 -3.38 -16.14
C TYR A 93 -17.39 -3.10 -17.54
N ASN A 94 -16.80 -2.14 -18.23
CA ASN A 94 -17.24 -1.70 -19.56
C ASN A 94 -16.23 -2.01 -20.68
N GLY A 95 -15.12 -2.68 -20.38
CA GLY A 95 -14.12 -3.08 -21.36
C GLY A 95 -12.69 -2.74 -20.95
N ASP A 96 -11.77 -3.03 -21.86
CA ASP A 96 -10.34 -2.73 -21.81
C ASP A 96 -9.95 -1.89 -23.04
N ASP A 97 -8.70 -1.44 -23.12
CA ASP A 97 -8.13 -0.62 -24.20
C ASP A 97 -8.80 0.75 -24.39
N GLN A 98 -9.34 1.29 -23.29
CA GLN A 98 -9.93 2.62 -23.19
C GLN A 98 -9.20 3.46 -22.14
N LEU A 99 -9.47 4.77 -22.10
CA LEU A 99 -8.92 5.63 -21.04
C LEU A 99 -9.36 5.10 -19.67
N ALA A 100 -8.42 5.02 -18.74
CA ALA A 100 -8.68 4.51 -17.40
C ALA A 100 -9.77 5.31 -16.66
N THR A 101 -9.86 6.62 -16.91
CA THR A 101 -10.90 7.50 -16.35
C THR A 101 -12.31 7.22 -16.88
N ASP A 102 -12.42 6.60 -18.06
CA ASP A 102 -13.69 6.23 -18.68
C ASP A 102 -14.09 4.78 -18.33
N ALA A 103 -13.20 4.02 -17.71
CA ALA A 103 -13.45 2.64 -17.34
C ALA A 103 -14.26 2.53 -16.05
N GLU A 104 -15.15 1.55 -16.00
CA GLU A 104 -15.84 1.17 -14.77
C GLU A 104 -14.97 0.21 -13.96
N LEU A 105 -14.94 0.45 -12.65
CA LEU A 105 -14.28 -0.39 -11.64
C LEU A 105 -15.34 -0.82 -10.62
N ASN A 106 -15.10 -1.92 -9.92
CA ASN A 106 -16.05 -2.42 -8.94
C ASN A 106 -15.37 -2.67 -7.60
N PHE A 107 -15.47 -1.65 -6.72
CA PHE A 107 -14.86 -1.60 -5.40
C PHE A 107 -13.34 -1.84 -5.44
N PRO A 108 -12.57 -0.98 -6.14
CA PRO A 108 -11.13 -1.16 -6.26
C PRO A 108 -10.47 -1.17 -4.88
N SER A 109 -9.51 -2.07 -4.69
CA SER A 109 -8.88 -2.32 -3.39
C SER A 109 -7.36 -2.13 -3.45
N GLY A 110 -6.59 -3.20 -3.61
CA GLY A 110 -5.13 -3.15 -3.70
C GLY A 110 -4.63 -2.32 -4.88
N LEU A 111 -3.57 -1.56 -4.64
CA LEU A 111 -2.86 -0.77 -5.64
C LEU A 111 -1.37 -1.12 -5.60
N ALA A 112 -0.72 -1.15 -6.76
CA ALA A 112 0.73 -1.23 -6.88
C ALA A 112 1.22 -0.41 -8.07
N LEU A 113 2.46 0.07 -8.02
CA LEU A 113 3.12 0.76 -9.10
C LEU A 113 4.38 -0.01 -9.48
N ASP A 114 4.62 -0.17 -10.79
CA ASP A 114 5.91 -0.67 -11.28
C ASP A 114 6.96 0.45 -11.43
N SER A 115 8.17 0.08 -11.82
CA SER A 115 9.29 1.00 -12.01
C SER A 115 9.08 2.03 -13.11
N ARG A 116 8.15 1.77 -14.03
CA ARG A 116 7.75 2.64 -15.16
C ARG A 116 6.56 3.52 -14.81
N GLY A 117 5.99 3.36 -13.62
CA GLY A 117 4.83 4.12 -13.14
C GLY A 117 3.49 3.54 -13.57
N ASN A 118 3.44 2.35 -14.18
CA ASN A 118 2.17 1.71 -14.48
C ASN A 118 1.44 1.34 -13.18
N LEU A 119 0.15 1.63 -13.12
CA LEU A 119 -0.67 1.40 -11.95
C LEU A 119 -1.44 0.10 -12.09
N TYR A 120 -1.21 -0.83 -11.17
CA TYR A 120 -1.97 -2.06 -11.03
C TYR A 120 -3.08 -1.89 -9.99
N ILE A 121 -4.29 -2.31 -10.34
CA ILE A 121 -5.50 -2.11 -9.56
C ILE A 121 -6.16 -3.48 -9.37
N ALA A 122 -6.38 -3.87 -8.12
CA ALA A 122 -7.25 -4.99 -7.80
C ALA A 122 -8.70 -4.54 -7.98
N ASP A 123 -9.42 -5.22 -8.85
CA ASP A 123 -10.82 -4.95 -9.21
C ASP A 123 -11.68 -6.15 -8.80
N PRO A 124 -11.86 -6.36 -7.48
CA PRO A 124 -12.23 -7.65 -6.91
C PRO A 124 -13.61 -8.13 -7.30
N PHE A 125 -14.59 -7.23 -7.41
CA PHE A 125 -15.95 -7.60 -7.81
C PHE A 125 -16.13 -7.75 -9.32
N ASN A 126 -15.10 -7.40 -10.08
CA ASN A 126 -14.94 -7.78 -11.47
C ASN A 126 -13.97 -8.96 -11.64
N TYR A 127 -13.43 -9.56 -10.58
CA TYR A 127 -12.54 -10.72 -10.62
C TYR A 127 -11.33 -10.54 -11.53
N ARG A 128 -10.72 -9.34 -11.49
CA ARG A 128 -9.62 -8.92 -12.36
C ARG A 128 -8.54 -8.18 -11.60
N ILE A 129 -7.33 -8.24 -12.15
CA ILE A 129 -6.29 -7.23 -11.93
C ILE A 129 -6.22 -6.38 -13.20
N ARG A 130 -6.38 -5.07 -13.02
CA ARG A 130 -6.33 -4.09 -14.09
C ARG A 130 -4.98 -3.38 -14.06
N LYS A 131 -4.46 -2.98 -15.21
CA LYS A 131 -3.26 -2.15 -15.35
C LYS A 131 -3.64 -0.87 -16.08
N VAL A 132 -3.30 0.28 -15.52
CA VAL A 132 -3.27 1.56 -16.22
C VAL A 132 -1.85 1.78 -16.70
N ASP A 133 -1.70 1.90 -18.01
CA ASP A 133 -0.44 2.21 -18.66
C ASP A 133 -0.09 3.69 -18.45
N ALA A 134 1.10 3.96 -17.92
CA ALA A 134 1.49 5.31 -17.52
C ALA A 134 1.71 6.26 -18.70
N GLU A 135 2.11 5.73 -19.87
CA GLU A 135 2.42 6.51 -21.05
C GLU A 135 1.14 6.86 -21.83
N THR A 136 0.26 5.87 -21.99
CA THR A 136 -0.95 6.00 -22.82
C THR A 136 -2.20 6.37 -22.02
N GLY A 137 -2.22 6.12 -20.71
CA GLY A 137 -3.40 6.27 -19.86
C GLY A 137 -4.49 5.22 -20.10
N LEU A 138 -4.21 4.18 -20.90
CA LEU A 138 -5.15 3.12 -21.20
C LEU A 138 -5.20 2.08 -20.09
N ILE A 139 -6.38 1.51 -19.85
CA ILE A 139 -6.59 0.41 -18.90
C ILE A 139 -6.74 -0.92 -19.63
N SER A 140 -6.13 -1.98 -19.10
CA SER A 140 -6.27 -3.35 -19.59
C SER A 140 -6.33 -4.36 -18.46
N THR A 141 -6.82 -5.57 -18.74
CA THR A 141 -6.80 -6.70 -17.80
C THR A 141 -5.49 -7.48 -17.95
N VAL A 142 -4.70 -7.55 -16.88
CA VAL A 142 -3.43 -8.31 -16.86
C VAL A 142 -3.57 -9.68 -16.18
N ALA A 143 -4.61 -9.86 -15.36
CA ALA A 143 -4.90 -11.13 -14.73
C ALA A 143 -6.38 -11.24 -14.35
N GLY A 144 -6.86 -12.47 -14.15
CA GLY A 144 -8.28 -12.72 -13.85
C GLY A 144 -9.11 -12.94 -15.11
N THR A 145 -10.16 -13.74 -14.97
CA THR A 145 -11.05 -14.15 -16.08
C THR A 145 -12.31 -13.31 -16.19
N GLY A 146 -12.59 -12.47 -15.18
CA GLY A 146 -13.82 -11.70 -15.14
C GLY A 146 -15.08 -12.44 -14.73
N VAL A 147 -14.94 -13.73 -14.36
CA VAL A 147 -16.06 -14.61 -14.02
C VAL A 147 -15.89 -15.11 -12.59
N TYR A 148 -16.95 -15.01 -11.79
CA TYR A 148 -17.03 -15.68 -10.49
C TYR A 148 -17.05 -17.20 -10.71
N GLN A 149 -15.99 -17.91 -10.31
CA GLN A 149 -15.95 -19.37 -10.40
C GLN A 149 -16.27 -20.02 -9.04
N SER A 150 -17.27 -20.92 -9.01
CA SER A 150 -17.61 -21.73 -7.85
C SER A 150 -16.65 -22.94 -7.70
N TYR A 151 -15.62 -22.75 -6.88
CA TYR A 151 -14.80 -23.73 -6.14
C TYR A 151 -14.20 -24.99 -6.81
N ARG A 152 -14.25 -25.25 -8.12
CA ARG A 152 -13.75 -26.56 -8.65
C ARG A 152 -12.82 -26.55 -9.88
N GLU A 153 -12.24 -25.43 -10.26
CA GLU A 153 -11.11 -25.40 -11.22
C GLU A 153 -9.98 -24.51 -10.70
N ILE A 154 -9.27 -25.02 -9.69
CA ILE A 154 -8.13 -24.34 -9.07
C ILE A 154 -6.92 -24.40 -10.01
N ASN A 155 -6.56 -23.24 -10.55
CA ASN A 155 -5.24 -22.81 -11.03
C ASN A 155 -4.24 -23.95 -11.35
N PRO A 156 -4.33 -24.60 -12.52
CA PRO A 156 -3.29 -25.50 -12.98
C PRO A 156 -1.99 -24.73 -13.10
N LYS A 157 -0.92 -25.19 -12.44
CA LYS A 157 0.41 -24.56 -12.52
C LYS A 157 0.82 -24.37 -14.00
N GLY A 158 1.24 -23.16 -14.38
CA GLY A 158 1.84 -22.87 -15.69
C GLY A 158 0.90 -22.36 -16.80
N LYS A 159 -0.30 -21.86 -16.50
CA LYS A 159 -1.14 -21.13 -17.47
C LYS A 159 -0.94 -19.60 -17.39
N GLY A 160 -1.22 -18.89 -18.49
CA GLY A 160 -1.09 -17.43 -18.58
C GLY A 160 -2.01 -16.68 -17.59
N ALA A 161 -1.54 -15.53 -17.09
CA ALA A 161 -2.15 -14.78 -16.00
C ALA A 161 -3.63 -14.42 -16.19
N THR A 162 -4.09 -14.24 -17.44
CA THR A 162 -5.49 -13.95 -17.80
C THR A 162 -6.44 -15.16 -17.71
N THR A 163 -5.90 -16.36 -17.46
CA THR A 163 -6.68 -17.61 -17.32
C THR A 163 -6.81 -18.08 -15.88
N VAL A 164 -6.16 -17.37 -14.94
CA VAL A 164 -6.16 -17.66 -13.50
C VAL A 164 -7.37 -16.97 -12.86
N SER A 165 -8.15 -17.69 -12.06
CA SER A 165 -9.23 -17.08 -11.27
C SER A 165 -8.63 -16.39 -10.06
N ILE A 166 -8.98 -15.12 -9.84
CA ILE A 166 -8.56 -14.32 -8.69
C ILE A 166 -9.85 -13.86 -8.00
N ARG A 167 -10.14 -14.40 -6.81
CA ARG A 167 -11.47 -14.24 -6.19
C ARG A 167 -11.58 -13.06 -5.25
N SER A 168 -10.51 -12.71 -4.55
CA SER A 168 -10.49 -11.50 -3.73
C SER A 168 -9.08 -10.92 -3.65
N PRO A 169 -8.60 -10.30 -4.74
CA PRO A 169 -7.34 -9.58 -4.68
C PRO A 169 -7.51 -8.38 -3.74
N ASN A 170 -6.64 -8.27 -2.73
CA ASN A 170 -6.72 -7.18 -1.75
C ASN A 170 -5.38 -6.46 -1.58
N GLY A 171 -4.27 -7.22 -1.55
CA GLY A 171 -2.91 -6.66 -1.49
C GLY A 171 -2.19 -6.87 -2.81
N LEU A 172 -1.63 -5.80 -3.36
CA LEU A 172 -0.75 -5.82 -4.53
C LEU A 172 0.60 -5.20 -4.16
N VAL A 173 1.71 -5.80 -4.59
CA VAL A 173 3.04 -5.19 -4.53
C VAL A 173 3.85 -5.59 -5.75
N CYS A 174 4.66 -4.67 -6.28
CA CYS A 174 5.68 -4.99 -7.29
C CYS A 174 7.04 -5.20 -6.60
N ASP A 175 7.84 -6.15 -7.08
CA ASP A 175 9.26 -6.25 -6.71
C ASP A 175 10.14 -5.32 -7.55
N ALA A 176 11.46 -5.36 -7.30
CA ALA A 176 12.43 -4.54 -8.01
C ALA A 176 12.62 -4.91 -9.50
N ASP A 177 12.17 -6.10 -9.89
CA ASP A 177 12.20 -6.62 -11.27
C ASP A 177 10.84 -6.44 -11.97
N ASP A 178 9.95 -5.62 -11.38
CA ASP A 178 8.58 -5.33 -11.82
C ASP A 178 7.60 -6.51 -11.80
N ASN A 179 7.93 -7.60 -11.09
CA ASN A 179 6.97 -8.69 -10.93
C ASN A 179 5.87 -8.30 -9.96
N LEU A 180 4.62 -8.61 -10.31
CA LEU A 180 3.46 -8.31 -9.50
C LEU A 180 3.12 -9.48 -8.58
N TYR A 181 3.05 -9.21 -7.27
CA TYR A 181 2.58 -10.13 -6.26
C TYR A 181 1.16 -9.77 -5.84
N ILE A 182 0.29 -10.77 -5.78
CA ILE A 182 -1.14 -10.62 -5.48
C ILE A 182 -1.49 -11.50 -4.29
N ALA A 183 -1.99 -10.88 -3.22
CA ALA A 183 -2.66 -11.60 -2.15
C ALA A 183 -4.11 -11.91 -2.55
N ASP A 184 -4.38 -13.17 -2.87
CA ASP A 184 -5.75 -13.68 -3.03
C ASP A 184 -6.24 -14.21 -1.67
N ALA A 185 -6.91 -13.32 -0.93
CA ALA A 185 -7.31 -13.59 0.44
C ALA A 185 -8.37 -14.69 0.55
N SER A 186 -9.18 -14.91 -0.50
CA SER A 186 -10.23 -15.93 -0.50
C SER A 186 -9.71 -17.32 -0.84
N ASP A 187 -8.55 -17.42 -1.51
CA ASP A 187 -7.90 -18.69 -1.83
C ASP A 187 -6.68 -19.00 -0.95
N HIS A 188 -6.36 -18.13 0.01
CA HIS A 188 -5.21 -18.24 0.91
C HIS A 188 -3.87 -18.41 0.16
N GLN A 189 -3.73 -17.74 -0.98
CA GLN A 189 -2.55 -17.85 -1.86
C GLN A 189 -1.94 -16.49 -2.15
N ILE A 190 -0.63 -16.51 -2.41
CA ILE A 190 0.09 -15.40 -3.05
C ILE A 190 0.40 -15.84 -4.48
N HIS A 191 -0.05 -15.06 -5.46
CA HIS A 191 0.30 -15.25 -6.86
C HIS A 191 1.45 -14.31 -7.22
N LYS A 192 2.39 -14.79 -8.03
CA LYS A 192 3.39 -13.96 -8.72
C LYS A 192 3.04 -13.94 -10.20
N ILE A 193 3.04 -12.76 -10.80
CA ILE A 193 2.91 -12.55 -12.24
C ILE A 193 4.19 -11.87 -12.73
N ASP A 194 4.89 -12.50 -13.67
CA ASP A 194 5.95 -11.84 -14.42
C ASP A 194 5.27 -10.90 -15.44
N THR A 195 5.47 -9.60 -15.27
CA THR A 195 4.85 -8.55 -16.11
C THR A 195 5.74 -8.15 -17.29
N THR A 196 6.94 -8.72 -17.36
CA THR A 196 7.96 -8.51 -18.38
C THR A 196 7.83 -9.57 -19.48
N THR A 197 6.90 -9.37 -20.41
CA THR A 197 6.87 -10.08 -21.69
C THR A 197 6.98 -9.11 -22.84
#